data_AF-A0AAN5AXN2-F1
#
_entry.id   AF-A0AAN5AXN2-F1
#
_cell.length_a   1.000
_cell.length_b   1.000
_cell.length_c   1.000
_cell.angle_alpha   90.00
_cell.angle_beta   90.00
_cell.angle_gamma   90.00
#
_symmetry.space_group_name_H-M   'P 1'
#
loop_
_entity.id
_entity.type
_entity.pdbx_description
1 polymer ?
#
loop_
_entity_poly.entity_id
_entity_poly.type
_entity_poly.pdbx_seq_one_letter_code
_entity_poly.pdbx_strand_id
1 'polypeptide(L)'
;MKNDNGNIPKTEKELEEWMKANCANFNSYSINGNVIYEGFGIEIIGETFIWYYTERGQKDIIKTFTSEQDIIEYAYIQIQSDKWAWTHCIGFTSDKAKSEELCSILTEMDIEHFQDEIPYYGINHPVYRVFVLGCDR
;
A
#
# COMPACT_ATOMS: atom_id res chain seq x y z
N MET A 1 -0.29 15.56 -5.48
CA MET A 1 1.07 15.00 -5.54
C MET A 1 1.87 15.57 -4.38
N LYS A 2 2.45 14.72 -3.53
CA LYS A 2 3.34 15.17 -2.45
C LYS A 2 4.61 15.72 -3.11
N ASN A 3 5.01 16.94 -2.74
CA ASN A 3 6.26 17.55 -3.19
C ASN A 3 7.40 16.86 -2.45
N ASP A 4 7.85 15.72 -2.96
CA ASP A 4 9.19 15.24 -2.67
C ASP A 4 10.17 16.26 -3.27
N ASN A 5 11.24 16.63 -2.56
CA ASN A 5 12.26 17.58 -3.01
C ASN A 5 13.08 17.10 -4.25
N GLY A 6 12.48 16.30 -5.13
CA GLY A 6 13.08 15.75 -6.33
C GLY A 6 14.13 14.66 -6.08
N ASN A 7 14.27 14.17 -4.84
CA ASN A 7 15.28 13.16 -4.51
C ASN A 7 14.63 11.77 -4.47
N ILE A 8 14.64 11.10 -5.62
CA ILE A 8 14.20 9.71 -5.77
C ILE A 8 15.11 8.82 -4.90
N PRO A 9 14.56 7.86 -4.15
CA PRO A 9 15.36 6.86 -3.44
C PRO A 9 16.37 6.17 -4.37
N LYS A 10 17.53 5.80 -3.85
CA LYS A 10 18.61 5.15 -4.64
C LYS A 10 18.84 3.70 -4.28
N THR A 11 18.39 3.29 -3.11
CA THR A 11 18.49 1.92 -2.61
C THR A 11 17.14 1.43 -2.12
N GLU A 12 16.97 0.12 -2.01
CA GLU A 12 15.75 -0.48 -1.47
C GLU A 12 15.46 0.01 -0.04
N LYS A 13 16.51 0.20 0.76
CA LYS A 13 16.41 0.76 2.10
C LYS A 13 15.92 2.21 2.10
N GLU A 14 16.45 3.04 1.20
CA GLU A 14 15.97 4.43 1.08
C GLU A 14 14.51 4.49 0.61
N LEU A 15 14.07 3.54 -0.24
CA LEU A 15 12.68 3.44 -0.66
C LEU A 15 11.77 3.09 0.52
N GLU A 16 12.17 2.11 1.34
CA GLU A 16 11.45 1.75 2.56
C GLU A 16 11.35 2.95 3.54
N GLU A 17 12.46 3.65 3.77
CA GLU A 17 12.50 4.84 4.64
C GLU A 17 11.61 5.95 4.11
N TRP A 18 11.63 6.20 2.79
CA TRP A 18 10.75 7.16 2.13
C TRP A 18 9.26 6.76 2.28
N MET A 19 8.93 5.49 2.08
CA MET A 19 7.58 4.97 2.25
C MET A 19 7.08 5.19 3.69
N LYS A 20 7.91 4.86 4.68
CA LYS A 20 7.60 5.09 6.11
C LYS A 20 7.41 6.57 6.43
N ALA A 21 8.31 7.43 5.96
CA ALA A 21 8.22 8.88 6.16
C ALA A 21 6.98 9.50 5.51
N ASN A 22 6.45 8.86 4.46
CA ASN A 22 5.25 9.28 3.76
C ASN A 22 3.97 8.54 4.18
N CYS A 23 4.06 7.71 5.22
CA CYS A 23 2.95 6.95 5.79
C CYS A 23 2.29 6.01 4.77
N ALA A 24 3.11 5.36 3.95
CA ALA A 24 2.65 4.30 3.06
C ALA A 24 2.24 3.05 3.85
N ASN A 25 1.34 2.26 3.28
CA ASN A 25 0.90 0.98 3.78
C ASN A 25 1.78 -0.15 3.23
N PHE A 26 2.33 -0.98 4.13
CA PHE A 26 3.16 -2.14 3.79
C PHE A 26 2.38 -3.47 3.71
N ASN A 27 1.06 -3.47 3.90
CA ASN A 27 0.23 -4.67 3.81
C ASN A 27 0.28 -5.34 2.43
N SER A 28 0.52 -4.55 1.37
CA SER A 28 0.59 -5.00 -0.03
C SER A 28 1.92 -4.69 -0.70
N TYR A 29 2.95 -4.36 0.08
CA TYR A 29 4.28 -4.02 -0.43
C TYR A 29 5.36 -4.71 0.39
N SER A 30 6.14 -5.57 -0.24
CA SER A 30 7.34 -6.21 0.30
C SER A 30 8.56 -5.45 -0.20
N ILE A 31 8.97 -4.45 0.58
CA ILE A 31 10.11 -3.59 0.28
C ILE A 31 11.08 -3.70 1.46
N ASN A 32 12.32 -4.05 1.15
CA ASN A 32 13.38 -4.35 2.09
C ASN A 32 13.05 -5.55 3.02
N GLY A 33 12.37 -6.56 2.48
CA GLY A 33 12.28 -7.89 3.09
C GLY A 33 11.13 -8.13 4.09
N ASN A 34 10.13 -7.24 4.19
CA ASN A 34 8.92 -7.56 4.96
C ASN A 34 8.06 -8.61 4.24
N VAL A 35 7.35 -9.44 5.02
CA VAL A 35 6.48 -10.50 4.47
C VAL A 35 5.10 -9.93 4.16
N ILE A 36 4.58 -10.26 2.98
CA ILE A 36 3.20 -9.96 2.56
C ILE A 36 2.49 -11.22 2.08
N TYR A 37 1.18 -11.26 2.23
CA TYR A 37 0.35 -12.37 1.70
C TYR A 37 -0.01 -12.14 0.23
N GLU A 38 -0.28 -10.89 -0.12
CA GLU A 38 -0.68 -10.45 -1.44
C GLU A 38 -0.16 -9.03 -1.70
N GLY A 39 0.36 -8.76 -2.89
CA GLY A 39 0.83 -7.44 -3.29
C GLY A 39 2.15 -7.47 -4.05
N PHE A 40 2.79 -6.31 -4.19
CA PHE A 40 4.03 -6.15 -4.93
C PHE A 40 5.26 -6.27 -4.04
N GLY A 41 6.41 -6.58 -4.63
CA GLY A 41 7.67 -6.51 -3.91
C GLY A 41 8.90 -6.51 -4.80
N ILE A 42 10.04 -6.29 -4.15
CA ILE A 42 11.36 -6.39 -4.74
C ILE A 42 12.02 -7.69 -4.27
N GLU A 43 12.61 -8.43 -5.20
CA GLU A 43 13.44 -9.58 -4.91
C GLU A 43 14.77 -9.45 -5.65
N ILE A 44 15.86 -9.75 -4.94
CA ILE A 44 17.22 -9.69 -5.48
C ILE A 44 17.75 -11.11 -5.56
N ILE A 45 18.02 -11.58 -6.79
CA ILE A 45 18.59 -12.91 -7.05
C ILE A 45 19.91 -12.74 -7.80
N GLY A 46 21.02 -12.87 -7.09
CA GLY A 46 22.34 -12.61 -7.65
C GLY A 46 22.47 -11.16 -8.08
N GLU A 47 22.68 -10.93 -9.38
CA GLU A 47 22.77 -9.59 -10.00
C GLU A 47 21.46 -9.13 -10.65
N THR A 48 20.38 -9.92 -10.52
CA THR A 48 19.06 -9.60 -11.08
C THR A 48 18.14 -9.05 -10.02
N PHE A 49 17.51 -7.91 -10.32
CA PHE A 49 16.49 -7.28 -9.50
C PHE A 49 15.12 -7.53 -10.12
N ILE A 50 14.16 -7.99 -9.32
CA ILE A 50 12.85 -8.45 -9.79
C ILE A 50 11.77 -7.64 -9.09
N TRP A 51 10.96 -6.94 -9.88
CA TRP A 51 9.67 -6.45 -9.42
C TRP A 51 8.64 -7.55 -9.63
N TYR A 52 8.04 -8.03 -8.54
CA TYR A 52 7.09 -9.14 -8.57
C TYR A 52 5.76 -8.74 -7.97
N TYR A 53 4.72 -9.51 -8.32
CA TYR A 53 3.46 -9.55 -7.60
C TYR A 53 3.31 -10.93 -6.97
N THR A 54 2.79 -11.01 -5.75
CA THR A 54 2.49 -12.27 -5.07
C THR A 54 1.01 -12.29 -4.70
N GLU A 55 0.37 -13.44 -4.84
CA GLU A 55 -0.95 -13.72 -4.29
C GLU A 55 -0.92 -15.11 -3.67
N ARG A 56 -1.21 -15.21 -2.36
CA ARG A 56 -1.27 -16.49 -1.63
C ARG A 56 0.01 -17.32 -1.76
N GLY A 57 1.16 -16.64 -1.87
CA GLY A 57 2.49 -17.25 -2.02
C GLY A 57 2.85 -17.67 -3.45
N GLN A 58 1.97 -17.46 -4.44
CA GLN A 58 2.32 -17.60 -5.85
C GLN A 58 2.88 -16.28 -6.34
N LYS A 59 4.14 -16.31 -6.81
CA LYS A 59 4.87 -15.13 -7.25
C LYS A 59 4.92 -15.07 -8.77
N ASP A 60 4.44 -13.96 -9.32
CA ASP A 60 4.56 -13.60 -10.73
C ASP A 60 5.65 -12.54 -10.91
N ILE A 61 6.59 -12.81 -11.81
CA ILE A 61 7.60 -11.83 -12.21
C ILE A 61 6.92 -10.82 -13.15
N ILE A 62 6.83 -9.58 -12.72
CA ILE A 62 6.25 -8.49 -13.52
C ILE A 62 7.32 -7.87 -14.40
N LYS A 63 8.51 -7.61 -13.84
CA LYS A 63 9.63 -7.01 -14.57
C LYS A 63 10.96 -7.32 -13.91
N THR A 64 12.02 -7.42 -14.72
CA THR A 64 13.40 -7.61 -14.25
C THR A 64 14.29 -6.44 -14.64
N PHE A 65 15.34 -6.22 -13.85
CA PHE A 65 16.32 -5.15 -14.00
C PHE A 65 17.72 -5.67 -13.67
N THR A 66 18.74 -4.99 -14.18
CA THR A 66 20.17 -5.30 -13.94
C THR A 66 20.86 -4.21 -13.11
N SER A 67 20.10 -3.24 -12.60
CA SER A 67 20.55 -2.07 -11.85
C SER A 67 19.60 -1.86 -10.68
N GLU A 68 20.14 -1.68 -9.47
CA GLU A 68 19.34 -1.35 -8.29
C GLU A 68 18.58 -0.04 -8.52
N GLN A 69 19.26 0.98 -9.04
CA GLN A 69 18.65 2.29 -9.29
C GLN A 69 17.42 2.19 -10.20
N ASP A 70 17.45 1.32 -11.22
CA ASP A 70 16.37 1.20 -12.21
C ASP A 70 15.13 0.55 -11.59
N ILE A 71 15.30 -0.48 -10.75
CA ILE A 71 14.16 -1.08 -10.04
C ILE A 71 13.60 -0.13 -8.99
N ILE A 72 14.45 0.64 -8.31
CA ILE A 72 14.01 1.59 -7.29
C ILE A 72 13.22 2.74 -7.92
N GLU A 73 13.68 3.30 -9.04
CA GLU A 73 12.93 4.33 -9.76
C GLU A 73 11.59 3.78 -10.27
N TYR A 74 11.59 2.56 -10.81
CA TYR A 74 10.36 1.91 -11.24
C TYR A 74 9.38 1.70 -10.08
N ALA A 75 9.83 1.10 -8.98
CA ALA A 75 9.02 0.83 -7.80
C ALA A 75 8.48 2.12 -7.18
N TYR A 76 9.31 3.16 -7.05
CA TYR A 76 8.91 4.48 -6.56
C TYR A 76 7.75 5.06 -7.38
N ILE A 77 7.83 5.03 -8.71
CA ILE A 77 6.75 5.50 -9.59
C ILE A 77 5.48 4.66 -9.41
N GLN A 78 5.60 3.32 -9.35
CA GLN A 78 4.45 2.44 -9.14
C GLN A 78 3.75 2.74 -7.82
N ILE A 79 4.49 2.79 -6.72
CA ILE A 79 3.99 3.06 -5.36
C ILE A 79 3.32 4.44 -5.28
N GLN A 80 3.92 5.47 -5.87
CA GLN A 80 3.32 6.81 -5.93
C GLN A 80 1.97 6.82 -6.64
N SER A 81 1.84 6.05 -7.72
CA SER A 81 0.61 5.99 -8.51
C SER A 81 -0.47 5.08 -7.92
N ASP A 82 -0.10 4.18 -7.01
CA ASP A 82 -1.03 3.24 -6.40
C ASP A 82 -1.77 3.84 -5.20
N LYS A 83 -3.09 3.99 -5.32
CA LYS A 83 -3.93 4.45 -4.21
C LYS A 83 -3.85 3.54 -2.98
N TRP A 84 -3.64 2.23 -3.16
CA TRP A 84 -3.63 1.27 -2.06
C TRP A 84 -2.35 1.36 -1.24
N ALA A 85 -1.24 1.80 -1.84
CA ALA A 85 -0.03 2.15 -1.11
C ALA A 85 -0.24 3.24 -0.06
N TRP A 86 -1.30 4.05 -0.20
CA TRP A 86 -1.62 5.14 0.72
C TRP A 86 -2.82 4.85 1.61
N THR A 87 -3.51 3.74 1.39
CA THR A 87 -4.79 3.42 2.04
C THR A 87 -4.57 2.61 3.32
N HIS A 88 -5.10 3.07 4.46
CA HIS A 88 -5.07 2.35 5.75
C HIS A 88 -6.48 1.96 6.19
N CYS A 89 -6.74 0.67 6.39
CA CYS A 89 -8.03 0.18 6.86
C CYS A 89 -8.14 0.37 8.38
N ILE A 90 -9.01 1.27 8.82
CA ILE A 90 -9.23 1.59 10.24
C ILE A 90 -10.59 1.11 10.77
N GLY A 91 -11.50 0.72 9.87
CA GLY A 91 -12.78 0.09 10.22
C GLY A 91 -12.97 -1.21 9.44
N PHE A 92 -13.38 -2.28 10.12
CA PHE A 92 -13.78 -3.56 9.53
C PHE A 92 -14.90 -4.15 10.39
N THR A 93 -16.15 -3.97 9.97
CA THR A 93 -17.31 -4.30 10.80
C THR A 93 -18.49 -4.81 9.97
N SER A 94 -19.30 -5.71 10.53
CA SER A 94 -20.60 -6.08 9.95
C SER A 94 -21.73 -5.13 10.36
N ASP A 95 -21.45 -4.19 11.27
CA ASP A 95 -22.38 -3.18 11.76
C ASP A 95 -22.26 -1.91 10.91
N LYS A 96 -23.25 -1.69 10.04
CA LYS A 96 -23.31 -0.52 9.16
C LYS A 96 -23.37 0.80 9.94
N ALA A 97 -24.11 0.85 11.05
CA ALA A 97 -24.27 2.08 11.82
C ALA A 97 -22.94 2.52 12.43
N LYS A 98 -22.13 1.57 12.93
CA LYS A 98 -20.78 1.87 13.41
C LYS A 98 -19.84 2.36 12.31
N SER A 99 -19.97 1.81 11.10
CA SER A 99 -19.20 2.27 9.95
C SER A 99 -19.55 3.72 9.60
N GLU A 100 -20.84 4.05 9.57
CA GLU A 100 -21.33 5.40 9.27
C GLU A 100 -20.97 6.41 10.38
N GLU A 101 -21.02 6.00 11.65
CA GLU A 101 -20.56 6.79 12.78
C GLU A 101 -19.06 7.12 12.65
N LEU A 102 -18.22 6.14 12.32
CA LEU A 102 -16.79 6.36 12.11
C LEU A 102 -16.53 7.35 10.96
N CYS A 103 -17.21 7.20 9.82
CA CYS A 103 -17.09 8.16 8.71
C CYS A 103 -17.52 9.59 9.12
N SER A 104 -18.56 9.71 9.95
CA SER A 104 -19.02 11.01 10.46
C SER A 104 -17.95 11.67 11.33
N ILE A 105 -17.34 10.91 12.25
CA ILE A 105 -16.23 11.39 13.10
C ILE A 105 -15.04 11.84 12.24
N LEU A 106 -14.63 11.04 11.24
CA LEU A 106 -13.52 11.39 10.35
C LEU A 106 -13.80 12.65 9.53
N THR A 107 -15.05 12.82 9.07
CA THR A 107 -15.49 14.04 8.38
C THR A 107 -15.39 15.27 9.29
N GLU A 108 -15.85 15.16 10.55
CA GLU A 108 -15.77 16.26 11.52
C GLU A 108 -14.32 16.63 11.87
N MET A 109 -13.40 15.67 11.76
CA MET A 109 -11.96 15.88 11.96
C MET A 109 -11.23 16.39 10.71
N ASP A 110 -11.90 16.60 9.58
CA ASP A 110 -11.31 16.95 8.28
C ASP A 110 -10.27 15.92 7.79
N ILE A 111 -10.50 14.63 8.10
CA ILE A 111 -9.65 13.52 7.65
C ILE A 111 -10.21 12.95 6.36
N GLU A 112 -9.37 12.89 5.31
CA GLU A 112 -9.72 12.23 4.06
C GLU A 112 -9.92 10.73 4.28
N HIS A 113 -11.10 10.23 3.92
CA HIS A 113 -11.50 8.85 4.11
C HIS A 113 -12.45 8.37 3.02
N PHE A 114 -12.57 7.05 2.88
CA PHE A 114 -13.58 6.42 2.05
C PHE A 114 -14.04 5.09 2.66
N GLN A 115 -15.16 4.57 2.16
CA GLN A 115 -15.70 3.29 2.60
C GLN A 115 -16.04 2.39 1.41
N ASP A 116 -16.03 1.08 1.65
CA ASP A 116 -16.61 0.09 0.75
C ASP A 116 -17.28 -1.06 1.50
N GLU A 117 -17.92 -1.95 0.73
CA GLU A 117 -18.64 -3.11 1.22
C GLU A 117 -18.14 -4.36 0.48
N ILE A 118 -17.79 -5.40 1.23
CA ILE A 118 -17.33 -6.68 0.67
C ILE A 118 -18.14 -7.86 1.23
N PRO A 119 -18.43 -8.91 0.43
CA PRO A 119 -19.17 -10.09 0.88
C PRO A 119 -18.28 -11.08 1.66
N TYR A 120 -17.62 -10.62 2.73
CA TYR A 120 -16.59 -11.39 3.44
C TYR A 120 -17.13 -12.66 4.12
N TYR A 121 -18.32 -12.59 4.73
CA TYR A 121 -18.99 -13.74 5.34
C TYR A 121 -20.10 -14.32 4.43
N GLY A 122 -20.00 -14.08 3.12
CA GLY A 122 -21.00 -14.43 2.12
C GLY A 122 -21.85 -13.24 1.67
N ILE A 123 -22.58 -13.43 0.58
CA ILE A 123 -23.28 -12.34 -0.13
C ILE A 123 -24.34 -11.62 0.73
N ASN A 124 -24.85 -12.27 1.77
CA ASN A 124 -25.87 -11.72 2.69
C ASN A 124 -25.27 -11.20 4.00
N HIS A 125 -23.96 -11.32 4.19
CA HIS A 125 -23.26 -10.90 5.42
C HIS A 125 -22.06 -10.06 5.03
N PRO A 126 -22.30 -8.83 4.53
CA PRO A 126 -21.23 -7.96 4.12
C PRO A 126 -20.43 -7.47 5.33
N VAL A 127 -19.20 -7.06 5.03
CA VAL A 127 -18.37 -6.25 5.91
C VAL A 127 -18.22 -4.88 5.28
N TYR A 128 -18.43 -3.86 6.11
CA TYR A 128 -18.16 -2.47 5.81
C TYR A 128 -16.73 -2.15 6.24
N ARG A 129 -15.95 -1.62 5.31
CA ARG A 129 -14.57 -1.20 5.57
C ARG A 129 -14.48 0.31 5.46
N VAL A 130 -13.75 0.91 6.40
CA VAL A 130 -13.47 2.34 6.41
C VAL A 130 -11.97 2.53 6.32
N PHE A 131 -11.55 3.40 5.43
CA PHE A 131 -10.16 3.65 5.12
C PHE A 131 -9.81 5.14 5.25
N VAL A 132 -8.58 5.42 5.66
CA VAL A 132 -7.96 6.76 5.64
C VAL A 132 -6.73 6.76 4.73
N LEU A 133 -6.28 7.93 4.30
CA LEU A 133 -5.16 8.06 3.37
C LEU A 133 -3.93 8.71 4.00
N GLY A 134 -2.79 8.02 3.95
CA GLY A 134 -1.50 8.55 4.35
C GLY A 134 -1.46 9.04 5.80
N CYS A 135 -0.91 10.24 6.00
CA CYS A 135 -0.89 10.91 7.29
C CYS A 135 -1.31 12.36 7.15
N ASP A 136 -1.88 12.88 8.24
CA ASP A 136 -2.25 14.28 8.44
C ASP A 136 -1.01 15.19 8.29
N ARG A 137 -1.23 16.39 7.78
CA ARG A 137 -0.17 17.39 7.54
C ARG A 137 -0.29 18.58 8.46
#